data_AF-G0QFE5-F1
#
_entry.id   AF-G0QFE5-F1
#
_cell.length_a   1.000
_cell.length_b   1.000
_cell.length_c   1.000
_cell.angle_alpha   90.00
_cell.angle_beta   90.00
_cell.angle_gamma   90.00
#
_symmetry.space_group_name_H-M   'P 1'
#
loop_
_entity.id
_entity.type
_entity.pdbx_description
1 polymer ?
#
loop_
_entity_poly.entity_id
_entity_poly.type
_entity_poly.pdbx_seq_one_letter_code
_entity_poly.pdbx_strand_id
1 'polypeptide(L)'
;MAEKVEEYGGEPVESRVGHTFISEEIHARDDAVFAGELSGHFYFPVYGFPWDDGLLAGALMAKIADRQDLVKRLEGFPDYPVSPEINFECSHERKDDIMEAISREFSDHDISTMDGVKISFDSGWALVRPSSTEPKIRLRCEADTDKALQKIRSQMESELQQILD
;
A
#
# COMPACT_ATOMS: atom_id res chain seq x y z
N MET A 1 1.77 7.97 -5.25
CA MET A 1 2.69 7.06 -6.00
C MET A 1 2.16 6.69 -7.38
N ALA A 2 0.96 6.12 -7.51
CA ALA A 2 0.34 5.80 -8.80
C ALA A 2 0.30 7.01 -9.77
N GLU A 3 -0.06 8.19 -9.25
CA GLU A 3 -0.05 9.46 -10.00
C GLU A 3 1.30 9.76 -10.70
N LYS A 4 2.43 9.40 -10.09
CA LYS A 4 3.76 9.67 -10.63
C LYS A 4 4.08 8.66 -11.71
N VAL A 5 3.64 7.41 -11.55
CA VAL A 5 3.75 6.39 -12.60
C VAL A 5 3.01 6.86 -13.85
N GLU A 6 1.77 7.34 -13.68
CA GLU A 6 0.95 7.88 -14.77
C GLU A 6 1.54 9.17 -15.38
N GLU A 7 2.06 10.10 -14.56
CA GLU A 7 2.73 11.33 -15.03
C GLU A 7 3.92 11.00 -15.95
N TYR A 8 4.65 9.92 -15.67
CA TYR A 8 5.75 9.43 -16.50
C TYR A 8 5.31 8.46 -17.61
N GLY A 9 4.00 8.28 -17.83
CA GLY A 9 3.42 7.51 -18.93
C GLY A 9 3.36 5.99 -18.70
N GLY A 10 3.52 5.54 -17.45
CA GLY A 10 3.33 4.15 -17.07
C GLY A 10 1.90 3.84 -16.61
N GLU A 11 1.58 2.55 -16.51
CA GLU A 11 0.33 2.04 -15.95
C GLU A 11 0.60 1.49 -14.53
N PRO A 12 0.10 2.12 -13.47
CA PRO A 12 0.22 1.57 -12.12
C PRO A 12 -0.68 0.34 -11.95
N VAL A 13 -0.13 -0.73 -11.39
CA VAL A 13 -0.86 -1.97 -11.08
C VAL A 13 -0.69 -2.25 -9.60
N GLU A 14 -1.79 -2.31 -8.87
CA GLU A 14 -1.78 -2.72 -7.47
C GLU A 14 -1.80 -4.25 -7.37
N SER A 15 -1.06 -4.79 -6.41
CA SER A 15 -1.07 -6.22 -6.06
C SER A 15 -1.21 -6.38 -4.56
N ARG A 16 -1.54 -7.61 -4.14
CA ARG A 16 -1.48 -8.02 -2.74
C ARG A 16 -0.03 -7.94 -2.24
N VAL A 17 0.14 -7.58 -0.98
CA VAL A 17 1.48 -7.56 -0.38
C VAL A 17 2.00 -8.99 -0.21
N GLY A 18 3.26 -9.21 -0.60
CA GLY A 18 3.96 -10.48 -0.48
C GLY A 18 4.63 -10.90 -1.78
N HIS A 19 5.86 -11.40 -1.65
CA HIS A 19 6.71 -11.85 -2.77
C HIS A 19 5.99 -12.74 -3.79
N THR A 20 5.20 -13.71 -3.34
CA THR A 20 4.47 -14.62 -4.23
C THR A 20 3.48 -13.87 -5.12
N PHE A 21 2.70 -12.95 -4.57
CA PHE A 21 1.68 -12.22 -5.32
C PHE A 21 2.30 -11.24 -6.32
N ILE A 22 3.38 -10.55 -5.92
CA ILE A 22 4.13 -9.69 -6.83
C ILE A 22 4.75 -10.50 -7.98
N SER A 23 5.32 -11.66 -7.66
CA SER A 23 5.86 -12.56 -8.68
C SER A 23 4.76 -13.03 -9.64
N GLU A 24 3.58 -13.42 -9.14
CA GLU A 24 2.42 -13.80 -9.97
C GLU A 24 2.00 -12.66 -10.90
N GLU A 25 1.89 -11.42 -10.41
CA GLU A 25 1.55 -10.26 -11.24
C GLU A 25 2.60 -9.96 -12.30
N ILE A 26 3.89 -10.04 -11.95
CA ILE A 26 4.99 -9.87 -12.93
C ILE A 26 4.88 -10.92 -14.04
N HIS A 27 4.63 -12.18 -13.70
CA HIS A 27 4.56 -13.26 -14.69
C HIS A 27 3.25 -13.25 -15.50
N ALA A 28 2.18 -12.63 -14.98
CA ALA A 28 0.93 -12.44 -15.70
C ALA A 28 1.02 -11.31 -16.75
N ARG A 29 2.07 -10.47 -16.69
CA ARG A 29 2.21 -9.26 -17.51
C ARG A 29 3.51 -9.25 -18.30
N ASP A 30 3.40 -9.43 -19.62
CA ASP A 30 4.55 -9.37 -20.54
C ASP A 30 5.22 -7.98 -20.61
N ASP A 31 4.52 -6.94 -20.15
CA ASP A 31 4.93 -5.54 -20.17
C ASP A 31 5.42 -5.01 -18.80
N ALA A 32 5.50 -5.88 -17.78
CA ALA A 32 6.01 -5.47 -16.46
C ALA A 32 7.47 -5.01 -16.57
N VAL A 33 7.76 -3.77 -16.16
CA VAL A 33 9.13 -3.21 -16.23
C VAL A 33 9.81 -3.08 -14.86
N PHE A 34 9.01 -2.90 -13.81
CA PHE A 34 9.46 -2.70 -12.43
C PHE A 34 8.32 -3.09 -11.49
N ALA A 35 8.66 -3.67 -10.34
CA ALA A 35 7.73 -3.82 -9.23
C ALA A 35 8.45 -3.52 -7.91
N GLY A 36 7.69 -3.17 -6.88
CA GLY A 36 8.22 -2.89 -5.57
C GLY A 36 7.20 -3.10 -4.46
N GLU A 37 7.69 -3.51 -3.30
CA GLU A 37 6.91 -3.63 -2.07
C GLU A 37 7.43 -2.66 -1.01
N LEU A 38 6.55 -2.26 -0.08
CA LEU A 38 6.94 -1.33 1.00
C LEU A 38 8.01 -1.89 1.94
N SER A 39 8.15 -3.22 2.02
CA SER A 39 9.20 -3.93 2.75
C SER A 39 10.60 -3.77 2.13
N GLY A 40 10.71 -3.14 0.95
CA GLY A 40 11.98 -2.88 0.27
C GLY A 40 12.40 -3.96 -0.73
N HIS A 41 11.49 -4.87 -1.10
CA HIS A 41 11.71 -5.82 -2.19
C HIS A 41 11.45 -5.12 -3.52
N PHE A 42 12.44 -5.09 -4.41
CA PHE A 42 12.37 -4.43 -5.72
C PHE A 42 12.74 -5.40 -6.83
N TYR A 43 11.91 -5.44 -7.87
CA TYR A 43 11.98 -6.37 -8.99
C TYR A 43 12.23 -5.56 -10.27
N PHE A 44 13.08 -6.08 -11.16
CA PHE A 44 13.44 -5.39 -12.40
C PHE A 44 13.32 -6.29 -13.64
N PRO A 45 12.08 -6.68 -14.03
CA PRO A 45 11.89 -7.56 -15.18
C PRO A 45 12.44 -6.96 -16.49
N VAL A 46 12.46 -5.63 -16.63
CA VAL A 46 13.09 -4.93 -17.78
C VAL A 46 14.58 -5.26 -17.96
N TYR A 47 15.26 -5.65 -16.89
CA TYR A 47 16.67 -6.08 -16.92
C TYR A 47 16.82 -7.61 -16.98
N GLY A 48 15.72 -8.37 -17.09
CA GLY A 48 15.71 -9.83 -17.03
C GLY A 48 15.74 -10.40 -15.61
N PHE A 49 15.41 -9.59 -14.59
CA PHE A 49 15.39 -9.99 -13.18
C PHE A 49 13.95 -9.89 -12.63
N PRO A 50 13.09 -10.89 -12.88
CA PRO A 50 11.72 -10.94 -12.35
C PRO A 50 11.63 -11.33 -10.86
N TRP A 51 12.76 -11.57 -10.20
CA TRP A 51 12.85 -11.76 -8.75
C TRP A 51 13.41 -10.50 -8.08
N ASP A 52 13.22 -10.39 -6.76
CA ASP A 52 13.71 -9.26 -6.00
C ASP A 52 15.24 -9.30 -5.85
N ASP A 53 15.89 -8.14 -6.07
CA ASP A 53 17.35 -8.03 -5.96
C ASP A 53 17.74 -6.67 -5.37
N GLY A 54 18.07 -6.67 -4.08
CA GLY A 54 18.52 -5.48 -3.35
C GLY A 54 19.88 -4.95 -3.80
N LEU A 55 20.78 -5.80 -4.32
CA LEU A 55 22.08 -5.36 -4.85
C LEU A 55 21.90 -4.64 -6.17
N LEU A 56 21.04 -5.17 -7.05
CA LEU A 56 20.68 -4.51 -8.30
C LEU A 56 19.96 -3.18 -8.02
N ALA A 57 19.00 -3.15 -7.09
CA ALA A 57 18.35 -1.91 -6.66
C ALA A 57 19.36 -0.86 -6.19
N GLY A 58 20.31 -1.25 -5.32
CA GLY A 58 21.37 -0.37 -4.85
C GLY A 58 22.29 0.14 -5.97
N ALA A 59 22.68 -0.73 -6.90
CA ALA A 59 23.51 -0.37 -8.05
C ALA A 59 22.80 0.61 -9.00
N LEU A 60 21.50 0.39 -9.24
CA LEU A 60 20.68 1.30 -10.04
C LEU A 60 20.52 2.66 -9.34
N MET A 61 20.27 2.67 -8.04
CA MET A 61 20.23 3.92 -7.26
C MET A 61 21.56 4.67 -7.30
N ALA A 62 22.70 3.98 -7.16
CA ALA A 62 24.02 4.60 -7.29
C ALA A 62 24.25 5.19 -8.69
N LYS A 63 23.79 4.51 -9.74
CA LYS A 63 23.86 5.02 -11.12
C LYS A 63 22.99 6.26 -11.34
N ILE A 64 21.85 6.37 -10.65
CA ILE A 64 21.02 7.58 -10.68
C ILE A 64 21.72 8.72 -9.93
N ALA A 65 22.25 8.43 -8.74
CA ALA A 65 22.95 9.40 -7.90
C ALA A 65 24.21 10.00 -8.55
N ASP A 66 24.92 9.22 -9.38
CA ASP A 66 26.07 9.68 -10.16
C ASP A 66 25.70 10.80 -11.15
N ARG A 67 24.44 10.85 -11.61
CA ARG A 67 23.99 11.78 -12.64
C ARG A 67 23.11 12.90 -12.11
N GLN A 68 22.55 12.73 -10.92
CA GLN A 68 21.47 13.58 -10.42
C GLN A 68 21.55 13.70 -8.90
N ASP A 69 21.16 14.88 -8.40
CA ASP A 69 20.93 15.07 -6.97
C ASP A 69 19.62 14.36 -6.58
N LEU A 70 19.76 13.28 -5.80
CA LEU A 70 18.62 12.49 -5.35
C LEU A 70 17.69 13.29 -4.43
N VAL A 71 18.23 14.17 -3.57
CA VAL A 71 17.41 14.97 -2.65
C VAL A 71 16.53 15.90 -3.47
N LYS A 72 17.13 16.62 -4.43
CA LYS A 72 16.38 17.51 -5.32
C LYS A 72 15.35 16.76 -6.16
N ARG A 73 15.63 15.50 -6.54
CA ARG A 73 14.67 14.69 -7.28
C ARG A 73 13.48 14.26 -6.43
N LEU A 74 13.72 13.98 -5.14
CA LEU A 74 12.68 13.63 -4.18
C LEU A 74 11.76 14.82 -3.85
N GLU A 75 12.24 16.07 -3.92
CA GLU A 75 11.40 17.28 -3.75
C GLU A 75 10.23 17.36 -4.75
N GLY A 76 10.31 16.66 -5.89
CA GLY A 76 9.24 16.60 -6.89
C GLY A 76 8.17 15.54 -6.61
N PHE A 77 8.32 14.74 -5.56
CA PHE A 77 7.35 13.72 -5.15
C PHE A 77 6.47 14.28 -4.03
N PRO A 78 5.16 13.98 -4.04
CA PRO A 78 4.30 14.33 -2.94
C PRO A 78 4.74 13.58 -1.68
N ASP A 79 4.74 14.30 -0.56
CA ASP A 79 4.93 13.74 0.77
C ASP A 79 3.57 13.70 1.45
N TYR A 80 3.04 12.49 1.62
CA TYR A 80 1.74 12.28 2.24
C TYR A 80 1.92 11.88 3.71
N PRO A 81 1.28 12.60 4.65
CA PRO A 81 1.17 12.13 6.02
C PRO A 81 0.57 10.72 6.09
N VAL A 82 1.31 9.78 6.68
CA VAL A 82 0.89 8.40 6.91
C VAL A 82 0.79 8.14 8.42
N SER A 83 -0.23 7.42 8.85
CA SER A 83 -0.33 6.95 10.23
C SER A 83 0.75 5.90 10.54
N PRO A 84 1.15 5.73 11.81
CA PRO A 84 1.77 4.48 12.23
C PRO A 84 0.81 3.31 11.98
N GLU A 85 1.32 2.09 12.01
CA GLU A 85 0.46 0.91 12.03
C GLU A 85 -0.28 0.84 13.37
N ILE A 86 -1.61 0.84 13.31
CA ILE A 86 -2.50 0.78 14.48
C ILE A 86 -3.05 -0.64 14.56
N ASN A 87 -2.94 -1.27 15.73
CA ASN A 87 -3.33 -2.66 15.94
C ASN A 87 -4.57 -2.75 16.83
N PHE A 88 -5.55 -3.55 16.42
CA PHE A 88 -6.71 -3.90 17.23
C PHE A 88 -6.72 -5.41 17.46
N GLU A 89 -7.04 -5.82 18.69
CA GLU A 89 -7.18 -7.24 19.02
C GLU A 89 -8.42 -7.83 18.34
N CYS A 90 -8.25 -8.96 17.68
CA CYS A 90 -9.33 -9.66 17.00
C CYS A 90 -8.99 -11.15 16.91
N SER A 91 -9.84 -12.00 17.46
CA SER A 91 -9.64 -13.46 17.34
C SER A 91 -9.63 -13.87 15.87
N HIS A 92 -8.98 -15.01 15.56
CA HIS A 92 -8.86 -15.47 14.18
C HIS A 92 -10.21 -15.74 13.54
N GLU A 93 -11.18 -16.22 14.32
CA GLU A 93 -12.52 -16.61 13.88
C GLU A 93 -13.38 -15.40 13.49
N ARG A 94 -13.11 -14.21 14.06
CA ARG A 94 -13.89 -13.00 13.79
C ARG A 94 -13.41 -12.21 12.58
N LYS A 95 -12.18 -12.46 12.09
CA LYS A 95 -11.54 -11.58 11.08
C LYS A 95 -12.38 -11.39 9.83
N ASP A 96 -12.93 -12.47 9.29
CA ASP A 96 -13.73 -12.43 8.06
C ASP A 96 -15.02 -11.61 8.29
N ASP A 97 -15.73 -11.84 9.41
CA ASP A 97 -16.92 -11.08 9.78
C ASP A 97 -16.63 -9.57 9.91
N ILE A 98 -15.47 -9.21 10.49
CA ILE A 98 -15.06 -7.80 10.63
C ILE A 98 -14.75 -7.18 9.27
N MET A 99 -14.10 -7.91 8.35
CA MET A 99 -13.84 -7.41 6.99
C MET A 99 -15.15 -7.20 6.22
N GLU A 100 -16.11 -8.11 6.34
CA GLU A 100 -17.44 -7.95 5.75
C GLU A 100 -18.20 -6.76 6.34
N ALA A 101 -18.16 -6.57 7.66
CA ALA A 101 -18.81 -5.46 8.34
C ALA A 101 -18.24 -4.11 7.89
N ILE A 102 -16.92 -3.97 7.85
CA ILE A 102 -16.26 -2.74 7.38
C ILE A 102 -16.55 -2.49 5.90
N SER A 103 -16.51 -3.53 5.05
CA SER A 103 -16.83 -3.37 3.62
C SER A 103 -18.27 -2.91 3.42
N ARG A 104 -19.21 -3.36 4.26
CA ARG A 104 -20.61 -2.95 4.22
C ARG A 104 -20.79 -1.51 4.71
N GLU A 105 -20.15 -1.13 5.81
CA GLU A 105 -20.24 0.21 6.39
C GLU A 105 -19.75 1.29 5.40
N PHE A 106 -18.68 0.98 4.67
CA PHE A 106 -18.09 1.90 3.68
C PHE A 106 -18.51 1.57 2.23
N SER A 107 -19.63 0.88 2.02
CA SER A 107 -20.09 0.48 0.68
C SER A 107 -20.39 1.65 -0.26
N ASP A 108 -20.59 2.85 0.29
CA ASP A 108 -20.79 4.09 -0.46
C ASP A 108 -19.46 4.70 -0.98
N HIS A 109 -18.31 4.17 -0.55
CA HIS A 109 -16.98 4.60 -0.98
C HIS A 109 -16.43 3.67 -2.06
N ASP A 110 -15.40 4.13 -2.75
CA ASP A 110 -14.58 3.24 -3.56
C ASP A 110 -13.75 2.33 -2.64
N ILE A 111 -14.01 1.02 -2.72
CA ILE A 111 -13.39 0.01 -1.86
C ILE A 111 -12.68 -1.06 -2.69
N SER A 112 -11.50 -1.47 -2.22
CA SER A 112 -10.79 -2.64 -2.74
C SER A 112 -10.64 -3.69 -1.64
N THR A 113 -11.07 -4.91 -1.93
CA THR A 113 -10.98 -6.05 -1.02
C THR A 113 -9.81 -6.99 -1.36
N MET A 114 -8.83 -6.51 -2.13
CA MET A 114 -7.73 -7.33 -2.66
C MET A 114 -6.82 -7.87 -1.55
N ASP A 115 -6.52 -7.06 -0.53
CA ASP A 115 -5.63 -7.40 0.57
C ASP A 115 -6.11 -6.70 1.85
N GLY A 116 -7.17 -7.24 2.46
CA GLY A 116 -7.96 -6.54 3.49
C GLY A 116 -9.03 -5.67 2.85
N VAL A 117 -9.41 -4.58 3.51
CA VAL A 117 -10.37 -3.59 3.00
C VAL A 117 -9.68 -2.23 2.91
N LYS A 118 -9.40 -1.79 1.68
CA LYS A 118 -8.91 -0.44 1.37
C LYS A 118 -10.09 0.43 1.01
N ILE A 119 -10.23 1.57 1.69
CA ILE A 119 -11.30 2.55 1.49
C ILE A 119 -10.65 3.83 0.97
N SER A 120 -11.06 4.27 -0.21
CA SER A 120 -10.62 5.51 -0.83
C SER A 120 -11.54 6.66 -0.38
N PHE A 121 -10.95 7.72 0.14
CA PHE A 121 -11.59 8.99 0.45
C PHE A 121 -11.09 10.06 -0.54
N ASP A 122 -11.82 11.17 -0.68
CA ASP A 122 -11.40 12.28 -1.55
C ASP A 122 -10.02 12.85 -1.20
N SER A 123 -9.60 12.72 0.06
CA SER A 123 -8.38 13.34 0.60
C SER A 123 -7.38 12.32 1.14
N GLY A 124 -7.49 11.04 0.78
CA GLY A 124 -6.64 9.98 1.33
C GLY A 124 -7.27 8.60 1.28
N TRP A 125 -6.69 7.64 2.00
CA TRP A 125 -7.22 6.28 2.09
C TRP A 125 -7.01 5.69 3.49
N ALA A 126 -7.79 4.67 3.80
CA ALA A 126 -7.59 3.80 4.95
C ALA A 126 -7.52 2.34 4.51
N LEU A 127 -6.64 1.57 5.12
CA LEU A 127 -6.45 0.15 4.85
C LEU A 127 -6.59 -0.63 6.16
N VAL A 128 -7.61 -1.48 6.21
CA VAL A 128 -7.85 -2.43 7.30
C VAL A 128 -7.40 -3.81 6.83
N ARG A 129 -6.41 -4.41 7.48
CA ARG A 129 -5.87 -5.73 7.10
C ARG A 129 -5.91 -6.73 8.24
N PRO A 130 -6.39 -7.96 8.02
CA PRO A 130 -6.25 -9.03 8.99
C PRO A 130 -4.78 -9.48 9.04
N SER A 131 -4.22 -9.64 10.25
CA SER A 131 -2.91 -10.29 10.39
C SER A 131 -3.05 -11.79 10.13
N SER A 132 -2.20 -12.36 9.28
CA SER A 132 -2.22 -13.81 9.01
C SER A 132 -1.76 -14.64 10.22
N THR A 133 -0.84 -14.11 11.02
CA THR A 133 -0.15 -14.85 12.08
C THR A 133 -0.55 -14.45 13.49
N GLU A 134 -1.05 -13.23 13.69
CA GLU A 134 -1.42 -12.71 15.01
C GLU A 134 -2.94 -12.54 15.12
N PRO A 135 -3.54 -12.65 16.33
CA PRO A 135 -4.95 -12.36 16.57
C PRO A 135 -5.21 -10.85 16.60
N LYS A 136 -4.93 -10.18 15.48
CA LYS A 136 -5.05 -8.73 15.30
C LYS A 136 -5.56 -8.38 13.91
N ILE A 137 -6.19 -7.21 13.83
CA ILE A 137 -6.38 -6.46 12.59
C ILE A 137 -5.53 -5.17 12.66
N ARG A 138 -5.03 -4.73 11.50
CA ARG A 138 -4.13 -3.59 11.35
C ARG A 138 -4.83 -2.49 10.57
N LEU A 139 -4.76 -1.27 11.06
CA LEU A 139 -5.21 -0.06 10.36
C LEU A 139 -4.00 0.77 9.97
N ARG A 140 -4.00 1.25 8.72
CA ARG A 140 -3.10 2.29 8.25
C ARG A 140 -3.86 3.30 7.43
N CYS A 141 -3.57 4.58 7.63
CA CYS A 141 -4.18 5.67 6.87
C CYS A 141 -3.10 6.53 6.23
N GLU A 142 -3.42 7.12 5.09
CA GLU A 142 -2.63 8.14 4.41
C GLU A 142 -3.58 9.24 3.95
N ALA A 143 -3.11 10.48 3.90
CA ALA A 143 -3.93 11.60 3.44
C ALA A 143 -3.09 12.73 2.87
N ASP A 144 -3.74 13.69 2.21
CA ASP A 144 -3.09 14.86 1.61
C ASP A 144 -2.53 15.84 2.65
N THR A 145 -3.08 15.82 3.87
CA THR A 145 -2.70 16.75 4.95
C THR A 145 -2.85 16.07 6.31
N ASP A 146 -2.12 16.54 7.33
CA ASP A 146 -2.25 16.04 8.71
C ASP A 146 -3.68 16.13 9.24
N LYS A 147 -4.40 17.19 8.86
CA LYS A 147 -5.80 17.39 9.25
C LYS A 147 -6.72 16.33 8.62
N ALA A 148 -6.52 16.03 7.34
CA ALA A 148 -7.26 14.98 6.66
C ALA A 148 -6.91 13.59 7.23
N LEU A 149 -5.62 13.34 7.50
CA LEU A 149 -5.16 12.11 8.13
C LEU A 149 -5.84 11.89 9.49
N GLN A 150 -5.86 12.91 10.34
CA GLN A 150 -6.53 12.83 11.64
C GLN A 150 -8.03 12.55 11.50
N LYS A 151 -8.70 13.20 10.54
CA LYS A 151 -10.13 12.97 10.29
C LYS A 151 -10.40 11.52 9.88
N ILE A 152 -9.69 11.01 8.87
CA ILE A 152 -9.85 9.64 8.37
C ILE A 152 -9.53 8.65 9.48
N ARG A 153 -8.40 8.84 10.17
CA ARG A 153 -7.99 7.97 11.27
C ARG A 153 -9.03 7.91 12.38
N SER A 154 -9.51 9.05 12.89
CA SER A 154 -10.49 9.07 13.97
C SER A 154 -11.83 8.44 13.57
N GLN A 155 -12.27 8.64 12.33
CA GLN A 155 -13.45 7.94 11.80
C GLN A 155 -13.23 6.42 11.80
N MET A 156 -12.12 5.95 11.22
CA MET A 156 -11.82 4.53 11.12
C MET A 156 -11.63 3.86 12.50
N GLU A 157 -10.93 4.50 13.43
CA GLU A 157 -10.77 3.99 14.80
C GLU A 157 -12.12 3.87 15.50
N SER A 158 -13.01 4.85 15.34
CA SER A 158 -14.37 4.82 15.90
C SER A 158 -15.20 3.68 15.33
N GLU A 159 -15.24 3.51 14.00
CA GLU A 159 -16.02 2.44 13.37
C GLU A 159 -15.48 1.05 13.73
N LEU A 160 -14.15 0.86 13.71
CA LEU A 160 -13.54 -0.42 14.08
C LEU A 160 -13.82 -0.77 15.54
N GLN A 161 -13.78 0.20 16.46
CA GLN A 161 -14.13 -0.01 17.86
C GLN A 161 -15.57 -0.52 18.00
N GLN A 162 -16.53 0.11 17.30
CA GLN A 162 -17.94 -0.29 17.34
C GLN A 162 -18.21 -1.67 16.75
N ILE A 163 -17.46 -2.07 15.71
CA ILE A 163 -17.60 -3.37 15.05
C ILE A 163 -16.91 -4.50 15.86
N LEU A 164 -15.87 -4.16 16.63
CA LEU A 164 -15.14 -5.10 17.46
C LEU A 164 -15.82 -5.38 18.81
N ASP A 165 -16.54 -4.41 19.36
CA ASP A 165 -17.37 -4.57 20.58
C ASP A 165 -18.54 -5.55 20.37
#